data_AF-A0A6A0GYD6-F1
#
_entry.id   AF-A0A6A0GYD6-F1
#
_cell.length_a   1.000
_cell.length_b   1.000
_cell.length_c   1.000
_cell.angle_alpha   90.00
_cell.angle_beta   90.00
_cell.angle_gamma   90.00
#
_symmetry.space_group_name_H-M   'P 1'
#
loop_
_entity.id
_entity.type
_entity.pdbx_description
1 polymer ?
#
loop_
_entity_poly.entity_id
_entity_poly.type
_entity_poly.pdbx_seq_one_letter_code
_entity_poly.pdbx_strand_id
1 'polypeptide(L)'
;MRYQCSCCGRKYPTERLLRDHVRQHINHYKCPHCEMTCASQSNLDTHILYRHSSRKPHPCAHCNKAFKQLEDLERHLISHTENKLFKCDYPDCDYCCKCSATLDLHIKKAS
;
A
#
# COMPACT_ATOMS: atom_id res chain seq x y z
N MET A 1 -3.72 -39.87 7.97
CA MET A 1 -3.93 -38.48 8.41
C MET A 1 -4.89 -38.50 9.60
N ARG A 2 -4.43 -38.24 10.82
CA ARG A 2 -5.21 -38.41 12.06
C ARG A 2 -5.65 -37.09 12.72
N TYR A 3 -5.09 -35.96 12.33
CA TYR A 3 -5.35 -34.66 12.97
C TYR A 3 -6.22 -33.81 12.06
N GLN A 4 -7.41 -33.43 12.51
CA GLN A 4 -8.39 -32.69 11.70
C GLN A 4 -8.62 -31.29 12.27
N CYS A 5 -8.64 -30.29 11.39
CA CYS A 5 -9.00 -28.92 11.74
C CYS A 5 -10.49 -28.80 12.05
N SER A 6 -10.84 -28.30 13.24
CA SER A 6 -12.22 -28.05 13.65
C SER A 6 -12.85 -26.86 12.90
N CYS A 7 -12.04 -25.93 12.39
CA CYS A 7 -12.53 -24.75 11.66
C CYS A 7 -12.93 -25.04 10.22
N CYS A 8 -12.23 -25.95 9.53
CA CYS A 8 -12.43 -26.18 8.08
C CYS A 8 -12.36 -27.65 7.64
N GLY A 9 -12.20 -28.60 8.56
CA GLY A 9 -12.23 -30.03 8.26
C GLY A 9 -10.99 -30.61 7.57
N ARG A 10 -9.97 -29.79 7.24
CA ARG A 10 -8.72 -30.27 6.61
C ARG A 10 -7.97 -31.23 7.54
N LYS A 11 -7.43 -32.32 6.96
CA LYS A 11 -6.70 -33.37 7.68
C LYS A 11 -5.19 -33.25 7.47
N TYR A 12 -4.44 -33.43 8.54
CA TYR A 12 -2.99 -33.33 8.58
C TYR A 12 -2.36 -34.63 9.11
N PRO A 13 -1.13 -34.97 8.67
CA PRO A 13 -0.44 -36.16 9.12
C PRO A 13 0.13 -36.03 10.54
N THR A 14 0.41 -34.81 11.02
CA THR A 14 0.97 -34.54 12.35
C THR A 14 0.24 -33.40 13.05
N GLU A 15 0.29 -33.39 14.39
CA GLU A 15 -0.31 -32.35 15.22
C GLU A 15 0.36 -30.98 15.00
N ARG A 16 1.69 -30.95 14.79
CA ARG A 16 2.44 -29.72 14.49
C ARG A 16 1.88 -28.99 13.26
N LEU A 17 1.66 -29.71 12.16
CA LEU A 17 1.11 -29.14 10.94
C LEU A 17 -0.33 -28.65 11.12
N LEU A 18 -1.15 -29.37 11.90
CA LEU A 18 -2.47 -28.90 12.28
C LEU A 18 -2.38 -27.60 13.09
N ARG A 19 -1.46 -27.52 14.06
CA ARG A 19 -1.29 -26.34 14.93
C ARG A 19 -0.85 -25.11 14.12
N ASP A 20 0.08 -25.27 13.20
CA ASP A 20 0.53 -24.18 12.31
C ASP A 20 -0.60 -23.73 11.36
N HIS A 21 -1.40 -24.67 10.85
CA HIS A 21 -2.59 -24.34 10.06
C HIS A 21 -3.65 -23.59 10.89
N VAL A 22 -3.95 -24.04 12.11
CA VAL A 22 -4.95 -23.41 12.98
C VAL A 22 -4.55 -21.99 13.38
N ARG A 23 -3.25 -21.69 13.49
CA ARG A 23 -2.79 -20.29 13.64
C ARG A 23 -3.21 -19.40 12.47
N GLN A 24 -3.35 -19.95 11.25
CA GLN A 24 -3.87 -19.20 10.11
C GLN A 24 -5.38 -18.94 10.21
N HIS A 25 -6.11 -19.63 11.09
CA HIS A 25 -7.52 -19.32 11.38
C HIS A 25 -7.66 -18.30 12.52
N ILE A 26 -6.72 -18.30 13.48
CA ILE A 26 -6.79 -17.46 14.68
C ILE A 26 -6.16 -16.08 14.45
N ASN A 27 -5.15 -15.96 13.60
CA ASN A 27 -4.39 -14.72 13.43
C ASN A 27 -4.96 -13.83 12.32
N HIS A 28 -6.23 -13.43 12.45
CA HIS A 28 -6.88 -12.47 11.56
C HIS A 28 -7.09 -11.19 12.34
N TYR A 29 -6.28 -10.18 12.08
CA TYR A 29 -6.47 -8.86 12.68
C TYR A 29 -7.68 -8.20 12.02
N LYS A 30 -8.80 -8.18 12.74
CA LYS A 30 -10.07 -7.65 12.24
C LYS A 30 -10.09 -6.13 12.34
N CYS A 31 -10.53 -5.47 11.26
CA CYS A 31 -10.78 -4.04 11.30
C CYS A 31 -11.97 -3.69 12.19
N PRO A 32 -11.86 -2.70 13.09
CA PRO A 32 -12.99 -2.26 13.91
C PRO A 32 -14.03 -1.42 13.14
N HIS A 33 -13.71 -0.99 11.92
CA HIS A 33 -14.55 -0.09 11.12
C HIS A 33 -15.16 -0.74 9.87
N CYS A 34 -14.76 -1.97 9.53
CA CYS A 34 -15.33 -2.73 8.41
C CYS A 34 -15.10 -4.24 8.59
N GLU A 35 -15.57 -5.06 7.64
CA GLU A 35 -15.44 -6.52 7.69
C GLU A 35 -14.08 -7.06 7.22
N MET A 36 -13.15 -6.17 6.87
CA MET A 36 -11.81 -6.56 6.41
C MET A 36 -11.00 -7.23 7.53
N THR A 37 -10.27 -8.28 7.18
CA THR A 37 -9.29 -8.96 8.04
C THR A 37 -7.90 -8.91 7.41
N CYS A 38 -6.88 -8.74 8.23
CA CYS A 38 -5.48 -8.64 7.81
C CYS A 38 -4.64 -9.78 8.44
N ALA A 39 -3.61 -10.22 7.72
CA ALA A 39 -2.72 -11.29 8.16
C ALA A 39 -1.74 -10.87 9.27
N SER A 40 -1.60 -9.57 9.54
CA SER A 40 -0.72 -9.01 10.57
C SER A 40 -1.29 -7.71 11.15
N GLN A 41 -0.86 -7.35 12.36
CA GLN A 41 -1.24 -6.09 13.01
C GLN A 41 -0.75 -4.89 12.20
N SER A 42 0.48 -4.92 11.69
CA SER A 42 1.05 -3.84 10.87
C SER A 42 0.20 -3.58 9.61
N ASN A 43 -0.31 -4.64 8.98
CA ASN A 43 -1.19 -4.51 7.82
C ASN A 43 -2.55 -3.93 8.23
N LEU A 44 -3.07 -4.29 9.41
CA LEU A 44 -4.30 -3.71 9.94
C LEU A 44 -4.13 -2.21 10.26
N ASP A 45 -3.05 -1.82 10.93
CA ASP A 45 -2.76 -0.43 11.27
C ASP A 45 -2.66 0.43 10.00
N THR A 46 -1.96 -0.10 9.00
CA THR A 46 -1.90 0.49 7.66
C THR A 46 -3.30 0.61 7.07
N HIS A 47 -4.07 -0.48 7.01
CA HIS A 47 -5.43 -0.46 6.50
C HIS A 47 -6.31 0.61 7.18
N ILE A 48 -6.28 0.70 8.51
CA ILE A 48 -7.03 1.71 9.29
C ILE A 48 -6.57 3.11 8.91
N LEU A 49 -5.26 3.36 8.85
CA LEU A 49 -4.71 4.66 8.45
C LEU A 49 -5.18 5.08 7.05
N TYR A 50 -5.20 4.17 6.08
CA TYR A 50 -5.57 4.49 4.70
C TYR A 50 -7.08 4.59 4.48
N ARG A 51 -7.86 3.69 5.06
CA ARG A 51 -9.30 3.54 4.74
C ARG A 51 -10.24 4.21 5.72
N HIS A 52 -9.82 4.38 6.97
CA HIS A 52 -10.70 4.83 8.05
C HIS A 52 -10.20 6.08 8.77
N SER A 53 -8.93 6.43 8.60
CA SER A 53 -8.36 7.64 9.17
C SER A 53 -8.17 8.75 8.14
N SER A 54 -8.40 9.99 8.56
CA SER A 54 -7.96 11.20 7.83
C SER A 54 -6.57 11.66 8.24
N ARG A 55 -5.92 10.96 9.19
CA ARG A 55 -4.55 11.30 9.62
C ARG A 55 -3.58 11.11 8.46
N LYS A 56 -2.62 12.03 8.40
CA LYS A 56 -1.53 12.05 7.42
C LYS A 56 -0.22 12.26 8.18
N PRO A 57 0.45 11.19 8.61
CA PRO A 57 1.58 11.25 9.54
C PRO A 57 2.84 11.89 8.94
N HIS A 58 2.88 12.10 7.62
CA HIS A 58 4.04 12.65 6.93
C HIS A 58 3.76 14.08 6.45
N PRO A 59 3.95 15.11 7.30
CA PRO A 59 3.80 16.51 6.90
C PRO A 59 4.97 16.96 6.02
N CYS A 60 4.69 17.85 5.09
CA CYS A 60 5.71 18.55 4.31
C CYS A 60 6.33 19.67 5.16
N ALA A 61 7.66 19.80 5.13
CA ALA A 61 8.37 20.87 5.83
C ALA A 61 8.25 22.23 5.14
N HIS A 62 7.87 22.26 3.86
CA HIS A 62 7.86 23.47 3.02
C HIS A 62 6.45 24.00 2.74
N CYS A 63 5.39 23.26 3.07
CA CYS A 63 4.01 23.72 2.91
C CYS A 63 3.04 22.96 3.84
N ASN A 64 1.78 23.39 3.88
CA ASN A 64 0.74 22.81 4.76
C ASN A 64 0.19 21.45 4.28
N LYS A 65 0.85 20.78 3.33
CA LYS A 65 0.42 19.46 2.86
C LYS A 65 0.99 18.35 3.74
N ALA A 66 0.22 17.29 3.91
CA ALA A 66 0.66 16.07 4.58
C ALA A 66 0.19 14.84 3.79
N PHE A 67 0.89 13.71 3.97
CA PHE A 67 0.71 12.47 3.22
C PHE A 67 0.56 11.26 4.13
N LYS A 68 -0.04 10.19 3.59
CA LYS A 68 -0.25 8.92 4.30
C LYS A 68 0.95 7.97 4.18
N GLN A 69 1.66 7.99 3.05
CA GLN A 69 2.92 7.26 2.87
C GLN A 69 4.10 8.22 2.80
N LEU A 70 5.27 7.71 3.19
CA LEU A 70 6.54 8.43 3.07
C LEU A 70 6.92 8.66 1.61
N GLU A 71 6.77 7.64 0.76
CA GLU A 71 7.05 7.70 -0.68
C GLU A 71 6.28 8.82 -1.39
N ASP A 72 5.02 9.06 -0.98
CA ASP A 72 4.20 10.16 -1.48
C ASP A 72 4.76 11.53 -1.06
N LEU A 73 5.22 11.65 0.18
CA LEU A 73 5.87 12.86 0.67
C LEU A 73 7.18 13.10 -0.09
N GLU A 74 8.03 12.08 -0.24
CA GLU A 74 9.30 12.19 -0.97
C GLU A 74 9.08 12.65 -2.41
N ARG A 75 8.14 12.02 -3.13
CA ARG A 75 7.73 12.48 -4.46
C ARG A 75 7.20 13.91 -4.46
N HIS A 76 6.46 14.30 -3.42
CA HIS A 76 6.00 15.67 -3.28
C HIS A 76 7.14 16.67 -3.01
N LEU A 77 8.17 16.30 -2.25
CA LEU A 77 9.31 17.17 -1.95
C LEU A 77 10.13 17.50 -3.21
N ILE A 78 10.14 16.62 -4.22
CA ILE A 78 10.70 16.90 -5.55
C ILE A 78 10.00 18.12 -6.18
N SER A 79 8.72 18.36 -5.88
CA SER A 79 8.00 19.53 -6.40
C SER A 79 8.38 20.86 -5.75
N HIS A 80 9.06 20.82 -4.60
CA HIS A 80 9.58 22.00 -3.91
C HIS A 80 11.02 22.34 -4.31
N THR A 81 11.77 21.35 -4.78
CA THR A 81 13.09 21.58 -5.38
C THR A 81 12.88 21.99 -6.83
N GLU A 82 13.52 23.06 -7.30
CA GLU A 82 13.46 23.56 -8.68
C GLU A 82 14.14 22.61 -9.70
N ASN A 83 14.06 21.30 -9.46
CA ASN A 83 14.73 20.28 -10.23
C ASN A 83 13.82 19.81 -11.37
N LYS A 84 14.13 20.31 -12.56
CA LYS A 84 13.89 19.74 -13.90
C LYS A 84 12.69 18.79 -13.98
N LEU A 85 11.52 19.35 -14.31
CA LEU A 85 10.35 18.58 -14.73
C LEU A 85 10.76 17.57 -15.80
N PHE A 86 10.18 16.36 -15.74
CA PHE A 86 10.28 15.38 -16.81
C PHE A 86 9.51 15.93 -18.01
N LYS A 87 10.22 16.21 -19.10
CA LYS A 87 9.65 16.72 -20.34
C LYS A 87 9.41 15.56 -21.30
N CYS A 88 8.36 15.68 -22.11
CA CYS A 88 8.15 14.80 -23.23
C CYS A 88 9.24 14.99 -24.28
N ASP A 89 9.74 13.89 -24.83
CA ASP A 89 10.81 13.91 -25.85
C ASP A 89 10.27 14.07 -27.28
N TYR A 90 8.94 14.11 -27.46
CA TYR A 90 8.32 14.34 -28.78
C TYR A 90 8.43 15.83 -29.18
N PRO A 91 8.89 16.12 -30.41
CA PRO A 91 9.16 17.50 -30.85
C PRO A 91 7.93 18.41 -30.92
N ASP A 92 6.72 17.84 -31.05
CA ASP A 92 5.45 18.57 -31.08
C ASP A 92 4.68 18.54 -29.74
N CYS A 93 5.35 18.20 -28.62
CA CYS A 93 4.69 18.04 -27.31
C CYS A 93 5.43 18.75 -26.17
N ASP A 94 4.87 19.87 -25.70
CA ASP A 94 5.39 20.63 -24.56
C ASP A 94 4.96 20.09 -23.18
N TYR A 95 4.45 18.86 -23.11
CA TYR A 95 3.99 18.27 -21.86
C TYR A 95 5.15 18.04 -20.90
N CYS A 96 5.00 18.50 -19.65
CA CYS A 96 5.97 18.28 -18.59
C CYS A 96 5.27 17.88 -17.29
N CYS A 97 5.91 16.99 -16.53
CA CYS A 97 5.36 16.47 -15.28
C CYS A 97 6.44 16.30 -14.21
N LYS A 98 5.99 16.10 -12.97
CA LYS A 98 6.86 16.04 -11.79
C LYS A 98 7.34 14.62 -11.46
N CYS A 99 6.99 13.63 -12.27
CA CYS A 99 7.32 12.22 -12.02
C CYS A 99 7.37 11.38 -13.30
N SER A 100 8.42 10.54 -13.43
CA SER A 100 8.65 9.69 -14.61
C SER A 100 7.47 8.78 -14.96
N ALA A 101 6.84 8.14 -13.97
CA ALA A 101 5.69 7.26 -14.22
C ALA A 101 4.52 7.98 -14.89
N THR A 102 4.32 9.28 -14.63
CA THR A 102 3.30 10.09 -15.30
C THR A 102 3.72 10.47 -16.72
N LEU A 103 5.02 10.69 -16.94
CA LEU A 103 5.56 10.89 -18.29
C LEU A 103 5.41 9.63 -19.14
N ASP A 104 5.74 8.45 -18.60
CA ASP A 104 5.60 7.16 -19.28
C ASP A 104 4.15 6.89 -19.72
N LEU A 105 3.19 7.21 -18.85
CA LEU A 105 1.77 7.08 -19.18
C LEU A 105 1.33 8.09 -20.25
N HIS A 106 1.88 9.31 -20.24
CA HIS A 106 1.62 10.31 -21.27
C HIS A 106 2.16 9.85 -22.63
N ILE A 107 3.42 9.40 -22.70
CA ILE A 107 4.06 8.91 -23.94
C ILE A 107 3.28 7.72 -24.51
N LYS A 108 2.87 6.76 -23.67
CA LYS A 108 2.08 5.60 -24.09
C LYS A 108 0.67 5.94 -24.60
N LYS A 109 0.09 7.05 -24.14
CA LYS A 109 -1.25 7.52 -24.57
C LYS A 109 -1.20 8.46 -25.76
N ALA A 110 -0.05 9.09 -26.02
CA ALA A 110 0.19 9.97 -27.14
C ALA A 110 0.69 9.22 -28.40
N SER A 111 0.77 7.87 -28.35
CA SER A 111 1.05 6.96 -29.46
C SER A 111 -0.21 6.58 -30.22
#